data_AF-A0A1H8UNU2-F1
#
_entry.id   AF-A0A1H8UNU2-F1
#
_cell.length_a   1.000
_cell.length_b   1.000
_cell.length_c   1.000
_cell.angle_alpha   90.00
_cell.angle_beta   90.00
_cell.angle_gamma   90.00
#
_symmetry.space_group_name_H-M   'P 1'
#
loop_
_entity.id
_entity.type
_entity.pdbx_description
1 polymer ?
#
loop_
_entity_poly.entity_id
_entity_poly.type
_entity_poly.pdbx_seq_one_letter_code
_entity_poly.pdbx_strand_id
1 'polypeptide(L)'
;MPTRDPPTRDQAKTMARRLRSALAIRRIDLSHADSLELVAASFDLRDWNTAAGLLDDDRPDRIAFHRTSPILRIFDVAKAREFYCGFLGFAVTLEHRHEPGLPLYMAVARAGLELHLSEHHGDASPGSTAFVRMTGVRDFHAELIAKNYGYGRPGLERLPWGEQMEVHDPFGNRIRFCQAHG
;
A
#
# COMPACT_ATOMS: atom_id res chain seq x y z
N MET A 1 19.84 -4.23 6.37
CA MET A 1 18.74 -5.20 6.27
C MET A 1 17.44 -4.41 6.35
N PRO A 2 16.50 -4.54 5.40
CA PRO A 2 15.24 -3.81 5.50
C PRO A 2 14.50 -4.27 6.75
N THR A 3 14.25 -3.35 7.67
CA THR A 3 13.35 -3.56 8.81
C THR A 3 11.98 -3.86 8.25
N ARG A 4 11.58 -5.14 8.25
CA ARG A 4 10.20 -5.53 7.98
C ARG A 4 9.34 -4.89 9.05
N ASP A 5 8.32 -4.15 8.65
CA ASP A 5 7.33 -3.66 9.60
C ASP A 5 6.80 -4.84 10.43
N PRO A 6 6.69 -4.70 11.76
CA PRO A 6 6.22 -5.77 12.61
C PRO A 6 4.77 -6.16 12.23
N PRO A 7 4.44 -7.47 12.20
CA PRO A 7 3.11 -7.94 11.84
C PRO A 7 2.08 -7.51 12.90
N THR A 8 0.80 -7.45 12.55
CA THR A 8 -0.24 -7.32 13.58
C THR A 8 -0.32 -8.60 14.44
N ARG A 9 -0.88 -8.52 15.65
CA ARG A 9 -1.05 -9.70 16.51
C ARG A 9 -1.80 -10.85 15.82
N ASP A 10 -2.82 -10.54 15.03
CA ASP A 10 -3.58 -11.55 14.29
C ASP A 10 -2.78 -12.16 13.13
N GLN A 11 -1.94 -11.35 12.48
CA GLN A 11 -0.99 -11.85 11.49
C GLN A 11 0.04 -12.78 12.14
N ALA A 12 0.60 -12.40 13.29
CA ALA A 12 1.55 -13.23 14.04
C ALA A 12 0.93 -14.55 14.52
N LYS A 13 -0.30 -14.54 15.05
CA LYS A 13 -1.06 -15.76 15.38
C LYS A 13 -1.32 -16.63 14.16
N THR A 14 -1.58 -16.01 13.01
CA THR A 14 -1.77 -16.72 11.74
C THR A 14 -0.47 -17.34 11.24
N MET A 15 0.66 -16.65 11.37
CA MET A 15 1.99 -17.19 11.09
C MET A 15 2.30 -18.40 11.98
N ALA A 16 2.01 -18.32 13.29
CA ALA A 16 2.25 -19.42 14.22
C ALA A 16 1.42 -20.68 13.86
N ARG A 17 0.14 -20.50 13.50
CA ARG A 17 -0.70 -21.61 13.00
C ARG A 17 -0.13 -22.23 11.73
N ARG A 18 0.29 -21.41 10.77
CA ARG A 18 0.88 -21.90 9.51
C ARG A 18 2.20 -22.63 9.74
N LEU A 19 3.06 -22.10 10.60
CA LEU A 19 4.33 -22.72 10.99
C LEU A 19 4.11 -24.11 11.58
N ARG A 20 3.19 -24.21 12.56
CA ARG A 20 2.81 -25.48 13.16
C ARG A 20 2.32 -26.49 12.13
N SER A 21 1.39 -26.09 11.26
CA SER A 21 0.86 -26.97 10.22
C SER A 21 1.94 -27.43 9.23
N ALA A 22 2.85 -26.55 8.83
CA ALA A 22 3.94 -26.88 7.91
C ALA A 22 4.95 -27.85 8.53
N LEU A 23 5.25 -27.72 9.81
CA LEU A 23 6.19 -28.58 10.52
C LEU A 23 5.59 -29.94 10.89
N ALA A 24 4.29 -30.01 11.14
CA ALA A 24 3.57 -31.27 11.34
C ALA A 24 3.70 -32.21 10.11
N ILE A 25 3.70 -31.66 8.89
CA ILE A 25 3.92 -32.45 7.65
C ILE A 25 5.29 -33.15 7.67
N ARG A 26 6.29 -32.54 8.31
CA ARG A 26 7.65 -33.07 8.47
C ARG A 26 7.81 -33.92 9.73
N ARG A 27 6.70 -34.27 10.41
CA ARG A 27 6.68 -34.99 11.69
C ARG A 27 7.43 -34.25 12.80
N ILE A 28 7.43 -32.93 12.75
CA ILE A 28 7.93 -32.07 13.83
C ILE A 28 6.70 -31.53 14.55
N ASP A 29 6.42 -32.11 15.71
CA ASP A 29 5.30 -31.67 16.55
C ASP A 29 5.72 -30.46 17.39
N LEU A 30 5.04 -29.34 17.15
CA LEU A 30 5.16 -28.14 17.97
C LEU A 30 3.84 -27.87 18.69
N SER A 31 3.94 -27.48 19.96
CA SER A 31 2.80 -26.92 20.65
C SER A 31 2.42 -25.57 20.02
N HIS A 32 1.19 -25.11 20.30
CA HIS A 32 0.79 -23.78 19.86
C HIS A 32 1.65 -22.69 20.51
N ALA A 33 2.04 -22.86 21.77
CA ALA A 33 2.90 -21.94 22.49
C ALA A 33 4.29 -21.84 21.85
N ASP A 34 4.95 -22.98 21.57
CA ASP A 34 6.28 -22.97 20.94
C ASP A 34 6.25 -22.33 19.54
N SER A 35 5.14 -22.51 18.82
CA SER A 35 4.95 -21.88 17.52
C SER A 35 4.84 -20.36 17.62
N LEU A 36 4.29 -19.83 18.71
CA LEU A 36 4.22 -18.39 18.97
C LEU A 36 5.59 -17.84 19.38
N GLU A 37 6.34 -18.58 20.19
CA GLU A 37 7.72 -18.22 20.57
C GLU A 37 8.65 -18.15 19.36
N LEU A 38 8.58 -19.13 18.45
CA LEU A 38 9.36 -19.13 17.21
C LEU A 38 9.00 -17.96 16.29
N VAL A 39 7.73 -17.56 16.25
CA VAL A 39 7.30 -16.37 15.52
C VAL A 39 7.86 -15.10 16.17
N ALA A 40 7.80 -14.97 17.49
CA ALA A 40 8.40 -13.83 18.20
C ALA A 40 9.91 -13.72 17.93
N ALA A 41 10.64 -14.83 18.04
CA ALA A 41 12.07 -14.89 17.74
C ALA A 41 12.40 -14.49 16.29
N SER A 42 11.52 -14.78 15.33
CA SER A 42 11.74 -14.38 13.93
C SER A 42 11.69 -12.86 13.67
N PHE A 43 11.24 -12.09 14.67
CA PHE A 43 11.22 -10.63 14.68
C PHE A 43 12.19 -10.01 15.70
N ASP A 44 13.18 -10.78 16.18
CA ASP A 44 14.12 -10.37 17.24
C ASP A 44 13.43 -9.98 18.56
N LEU A 45 12.24 -10.54 18.81
CA LEU A 45 11.49 -10.34 20.05
C LEU A 45 11.78 -11.49 21.02
N ARG A 46 11.95 -11.14 22.30
CA ARG A 46 12.42 -12.06 23.35
C ARG A 46 11.50 -13.26 23.59
N ASP A 47 10.20 -13.01 23.64
CA ASP A 47 9.18 -14.02 23.90
C ASP A 47 7.82 -13.56 23.35
N TRP A 48 6.87 -14.49 23.27
CA TRP A 48 5.52 -14.18 22.81
C TRP A 48 4.81 -13.16 23.70
N ASN A 49 5.11 -13.06 25.00
CA ASN A 49 4.46 -12.09 25.88
C ASN A 49 4.89 -10.65 25.55
N THR A 50 6.18 -10.46 25.31
CA THR A 50 6.78 -9.19 24.85
C THR A 50 6.26 -8.85 23.47
N ALA A 51 6.21 -9.82 22.57
CA ALA A 51 5.64 -9.63 21.25
C ALA A 51 4.16 -9.28 21.33
N ALA A 52 3.34 -10.03 22.05
CA ALA A 52 1.92 -9.76 22.21
C ALA A 52 1.66 -8.35 22.77
N GLY A 53 2.45 -7.86 23.73
CA GLY A 53 2.32 -6.49 24.26
C GLY A 53 2.79 -5.38 23.32
N LEU A 54 3.67 -5.68 22.36
CA LEU A 54 4.11 -4.73 21.32
C LEU A 54 3.20 -4.78 20.08
N LEU A 55 2.62 -5.95 19.79
CA LEU A 55 1.73 -6.22 18.66
C LEU A 55 0.25 -5.98 19.02
N ASP A 56 -0.07 -5.87 20.31
CA ASP A 56 -1.31 -5.29 20.81
C ASP A 56 -1.22 -3.77 20.64
N ASP A 57 -1.77 -3.29 19.54
CA ASP A 57 -1.99 -1.87 19.25
C ASP A 57 -3.02 -1.22 20.20
N ASP A 58 -3.55 -1.96 21.18
CA ASP A 58 -4.63 -1.52 22.07
C ASP A 58 -4.10 -0.89 23.36
N ARG A 59 -3.16 0.06 23.23
CA ARG A 59 -2.86 0.99 24.33
C ARG A 59 -3.79 2.20 24.20
N PRO A 60 -4.78 2.37 25.09
CA PRO A 60 -5.81 3.41 24.97
C PRO A 60 -5.29 4.86 25.04
N ASP A 61 -3.99 5.08 25.32
CA ASP A 61 -3.34 6.41 25.37
C ASP A 61 -2.40 6.72 24.19
N ARG A 62 -2.37 5.91 23.11
CA ARG A 62 -1.50 6.18 21.96
C ARG A 62 -2.31 6.31 20.67
N ILE A 63 -2.46 7.55 20.19
CA ILE A 63 -2.90 7.83 18.82
C ILE A 63 -1.94 7.09 17.86
N ALA A 64 -2.49 6.20 17.02
CA ALA A 64 -1.77 5.48 15.99
C ALA A 64 -2.45 5.69 14.63
N PHE A 65 -1.66 6.04 13.61
CA PHE A 65 -2.11 6.16 12.23
C PHE A 65 -1.48 5.04 11.40
N HIS A 66 -2.29 4.22 10.75
CA HIS A 66 -1.78 3.07 9.97
C HIS A 66 -1.37 3.44 8.54
N ARG A 67 -2.16 4.28 7.88
CA ARG A 67 -1.90 4.77 6.51
C ARG A 67 -2.72 6.02 6.22
N THR A 68 -2.33 6.74 5.19
CA THR A 68 -3.12 7.81 4.59
C THR A 68 -3.46 7.40 3.16
N SER A 69 -4.74 7.48 2.79
CA SER A 69 -5.22 7.21 1.43
C SER A 69 -5.72 8.54 0.83
N PRO A 70 -4.96 9.20 -0.06
CA PRO A 70 -5.41 10.41 -0.74
C PRO A 70 -6.70 10.14 -1.54
N ILE A 71 -7.65 11.08 -1.46
CA ILE A 71 -8.84 11.08 -2.32
C ILE A 71 -8.58 12.05 -3.48
N LEU A 72 -8.59 11.53 -4.71
CA LEU A 72 -8.35 12.29 -5.92
C LEU A 72 -9.65 12.43 -6.71
N ARG A 73 -9.90 13.64 -7.21
CA ARG A 73 -11.11 13.97 -7.97
C ARG A 73 -10.99 13.43 -9.39
N ILE A 74 -11.95 12.63 -9.84
CA ILE A 74 -12.01 12.05 -11.19
C ILE A 74 -13.32 12.38 -11.90
N PHE A 75 -13.32 12.58 -13.22
CA PHE A 75 -14.54 13.00 -13.94
C PHE A 75 -15.06 11.96 -14.95
N ASP A 76 -14.32 10.89 -15.17
CA ASP A 76 -14.67 9.81 -16.08
C ASP A 76 -14.08 8.49 -15.57
N VAL A 77 -14.93 7.52 -15.22
CA VAL A 77 -14.48 6.24 -14.67
C VAL A 77 -13.67 5.41 -15.66
N ALA A 78 -14.04 5.41 -16.94
CA ALA A 78 -13.33 4.62 -17.94
C ALA A 78 -11.90 5.15 -18.12
N LYS A 79 -11.75 6.47 -18.22
CA LYS A 79 -10.46 7.15 -18.31
C LYS A 79 -9.65 6.99 -17.01
N ALA A 80 -10.31 6.99 -15.85
CA ALA A 80 -9.65 6.70 -14.58
C ALA A 80 -9.08 5.27 -14.56
N ARG A 81 -9.86 4.25 -14.98
CA ARG A 81 -9.36 2.87 -15.02
C ARG A 81 -8.23 2.68 -16.02
N GLU A 82 -8.34 3.30 -17.20
CA GLU A 82 -7.27 3.30 -18.20
C GLU A 82 -5.94 3.78 -17.60
N PHE A 83 -5.97 4.91 -16.88
CA PHE A 83 -4.78 5.50 -16.28
C PHE A 83 -4.33 4.76 -15.01
N TYR A 84 -5.17 4.70 -13.99
CA TYR A 84 -4.79 4.16 -12.67
C TYR A 84 -4.58 2.64 -12.72
N CYS A 85 -5.44 1.89 -13.40
CA CYS A 85 -5.32 0.43 -13.46
C CYS A 85 -4.41 -0.01 -14.62
N GLY A 86 -4.65 0.50 -15.84
CA GLY A 86 -3.87 0.12 -17.02
C GLY A 86 -2.43 0.65 -16.98
N PHE A 87 -2.28 1.98 -16.98
CA PHE A 87 -0.96 2.60 -17.04
C PHE A 87 -0.18 2.46 -15.73
N LEU A 88 -0.74 2.85 -14.59
CA LEU A 88 -0.05 2.75 -13.30
C LEU A 88 -0.08 1.35 -12.67
N GLY A 89 -0.88 0.41 -13.21
CA GLY A 89 -0.88 -0.98 -12.80
C GLY A 89 -1.57 -1.27 -11.47
N PHE A 90 -2.45 -0.38 -10.99
CA PHE A 90 -3.22 -0.64 -9.77
C PHE A 90 -4.34 -1.66 -10.01
N ALA A 91 -4.74 -2.35 -8.94
CA ALA A 91 -5.95 -3.16 -8.92
C ALA A 91 -7.04 -2.44 -8.13
N VAL A 92 -8.28 -2.59 -8.58
CA VAL A 92 -9.43 -2.09 -7.84
C VAL A 92 -9.64 -2.95 -6.59
N THR A 93 -9.81 -2.30 -5.44
CA THR A 93 -10.04 -2.97 -4.16
C THR A 93 -11.43 -2.66 -3.59
N LEU A 94 -12.04 -1.57 -4.00
CA LEU A 94 -13.38 -1.17 -3.57
C LEU A 94 -14.07 -0.36 -4.65
N GLU A 95 -15.37 -0.59 -4.81
CA GLU A 95 -16.27 0.26 -5.60
C GLU A 95 -17.55 0.48 -4.83
N HIS A 96 -18.02 1.72 -4.84
CA HIS A 96 -19.29 2.10 -4.25
C HIS A 96 -20.01 3.11 -5.14
N ARG A 97 -21.25 2.78 -5.49
CA ARG A 97 -22.23 3.73 -6.02
C ARG A 97 -23.48 3.61 -5.17
N HIS A 98 -24.16 4.72 -4.92
CA HIS A 98 -25.49 4.69 -4.31
C HIS A 98 -26.51 4.02 -5.23
N GLU A 99 -26.43 4.30 -6.54
CA GLU A 99 -27.31 3.73 -7.58
C GLU A 99 -26.56 3.61 -8.93
N PRO A 100 -27.02 2.77 -9.89
CA PRO A 100 -26.31 2.49 -11.14
C PRO A 100 -25.97 3.69 -12.06
N GLY A 101 -26.55 4.87 -11.83
CA GLY A 101 -26.26 6.10 -12.59
C GLY A 101 -25.66 7.24 -11.76
N LEU A 102 -25.42 7.03 -10.47
CA LEU A 102 -24.88 8.05 -9.56
C LEU A 102 -23.36 7.98 -9.48
N PRO A 103 -22.68 9.07 -9.05
CA PRO A 103 -21.22 9.13 -8.96
C PRO A 103 -20.58 7.91 -8.27
N LEU A 104 -19.41 7.50 -8.78
CA LEU A 104 -18.58 6.44 -8.22
C LEU A 104 -17.63 6.98 -7.14
N TYR A 105 -17.50 6.20 -6.08
CA TYR A 105 -16.33 6.17 -5.22
C TYR A 105 -15.59 4.85 -5.44
N MET A 106 -14.27 4.90 -5.66
CA MET A 106 -13.44 3.73 -5.96
C MET A 106 -12.12 3.79 -5.20
N ALA A 107 -11.65 2.67 -4.67
CA ALA A 107 -10.29 2.54 -4.18
C ALA A 107 -9.47 1.64 -5.12
N VAL A 108 -8.21 2.03 -5.34
CA VAL A 108 -7.25 1.26 -6.12
C VAL A 108 -5.97 1.06 -5.29
N ALA A 109 -5.40 -0.14 -5.33
CA ALA A 109 -4.20 -0.46 -4.56
C ALA A 109 -3.13 -1.18 -5.37
N ARG A 110 -1.87 -0.91 -5.03
CA ARG A 110 -0.68 -1.57 -5.59
C ARG A 110 0.48 -1.48 -4.60
N ALA A 111 1.13 -2.60 -4.32
CA ALA A 111 2.40 -2.66 -3.59
C ALA A 111 2.42 -1.83 -2.28
N GLY A 112 1.32 -1.86 -1.51
CA GLY A 112 1.18 -1.13 -0.25
C GLY A 112 0.64 0.30 -0.36
N LEU A 113 0.56 0.88 -1.55
CA LEU A 113 -0.10 2.17 -1.80
C LEU A 113 -1.58 1.96 -2.12
N GLU A 114 -2.45 2.77 -1.50
CA GLU A 114 -3.89 2.86 -1.79
C GLU A 114 -4.24 4.30 -2.14
N LEU A 115 -4.97 4.48 -3.25
CA LEU A 115 -5.51 5.76 -3.69
C LEU A 115 -7.02 5.64 -3.81
N HIS A 116 -7.74 6.66 -3.34
CA HIS A 116 -9.17 6.75 -3.47
C HIS A 116 -9.51 7.73 -4.59
N LEU A 117 -10.52 7.40 -5.38
CA LEU A 117 -10.93 8.11 -6.59
C LEU A 117 -12.42 8.42 -6.46
N SER A 118 -12.78 9.69 -6.63
CA SER A 118 -14.15 10.15 -6.41
C SER A 118 -14.71 10.95 -7.57
N GLU A 119 -15.86 10.52 -8.09
CA GLU A 119 -16.72 11.32 -8.98
C GLU A 119 -17.60 12.31 -8.20
N HIS A 120 -17.68 12.19 -6.87
CA HIS A 120 -18.57 13.00 -6.05
C HIS A 120 -18.14 14.47 -6.01
N HIS A 121 -19.09 15.37 -6.21
CA HIS A 121 -18.85 16.80 -6.05
C HIS A 121 -18.55 17.13 -4.58
N GLY A 122 -17.54 17.97 -4.34
CA GLY A 122 -17.17 18.42 -2.99
C GLY A 122 -16.31 17.43 -2.17
N ASP A 123 -16.16 16.19 -2.61
CA ASP A 123 -15.42 15.15 -1.87
C ASP A 123 -13.89 15.30 -2.00
N ALA A 124 -13.42 15.85 -3.13
CA ALA A 124 -12.01 16.17 -3.36
C ALA A 124 -11.85 17.38 -4.30
N SER A 125 -10.71 18.07 -4.19
CA SER A 125 -10.36 19.19 -5.07
C SER A 125 -9.78 18.67 -6.40
N PRO A 126 -10.24 19.19 -7.55
CA PRO A 126 -9.58 18.96 -8.83
C PRO A 126 -8.13 19.47 -8.82
N GLY A 127 -7.22 18.77 -9.50
CA GLY A 127 -5.85 19.23 -9.63
C GLY A 127 -4.97 19.05 -8.38
N SER A 128 -5.33 18.12 -7.51
CA SER A 128 -4.61 17.83 -6.26
C SER A 128 -3.23 17.22 -6.50
N THR A 129 -2.36 17.20 -5.48
CA THR A 129 -1.05 16.54 -5.55
C THR A 129 -0.86 15.56 -4.41
N ALA A 130 -0.59 14.30 -4.73
CA ALA A 130 -0.17 13.29 -3.78
C ALA A 130 1.35 13.13 -3.83
N PHE A 131 2.01 13.17 -2.67
CA PHE A 131 3.43 12.86 -2.53
C PHE A 131 3.58 11.49 -1.91
N VAL A 132 4.16 10.55 -2.66
CA VAL A 132 4.28 9.14 -2.29
C VAL A 132 5.75 8.82 -2.06
N ARG A 133 6.09 8.44 -0.83
CA ARG A 133 7.40 7.83 -0.55
C ARG A 133 7.38 6.38 -1.00
N MET A 134 8.41 5.95 -1.71
CA MET A 134 8.52 4.58 -2.21
C MET A 134 9.97 4.10 -2.31
N THR A 135 10.11 2.81 -2.60
CA THR A 135 11.36 2.18 -3.05
C THR A 135 11.15 1.60 -4.45
N GLY A 136 12.19 1.58 -5.28
CA GLY A 136 12.14 1.10 -6.66
C GLY A 136 11.66 2.12 -7.69
N VAL A 137 11.87 3.43 -7.47
CA VAL A 137 11.34 4.47 -8.40
C VAL A 137 11.88 4.34 -9.83
N ARG A 138 13.13 3.89 -9.99
CA ARG A 138 13.75 3.64 -11.31
C ARG A 138 13.11 2.46 -12.05
N ASP A 139 12.88 1.36 -11.33
CA ASP A 139 12.23 0.17 -11.88
C ASP A 139 10.79 0.48 -12.27
N PHE A 140 10.08 1.21 -11.41
CA PHE A 140 8.71 1.65 -11.70
C PHE A 140 8.66 2.59 -12.91
N HIS A 141 9.58 3.56 -13.00
CA HIS A 141 9.71 4.40 -14.20
C HIS A 141 9.96 3.57 -15.47
N ALA A 142 10.90 2.62 -15.43
CA ALA A 142 11.19 1.75 -16.57
C ALA A 142 9.96 0.94 -17.02
N GLU A 143 9.16 0.42 -16.06
CA GLU A 143 7.88 -0.23 -16.34
C GLU A 143 6.92 0.71 -17.07
N LEU A 144 6.74 1.95 -16.58
CA LEU A 144 5.83 2.91 -17.18
C LEU A 144 6.25 3.29 -18.60
N ILE A 145 7.55 3.51 -18.84
CA ILE A 145 8.07 3.82 -20.18
C ILE A 145 7.83 2.66 -21.15
N ALA A 146 8.04 1.41 -20.72
CA ALA A 146 7.84 0.22 -21.54
C ALA A 146 6.38 0.06 -22.01
N LYS A 147 5.40 0.58 -21.26
CA LYS A 147 3.98 0.56 -21.65
C LYS A 147 3.64 1.46 -22.83
N ASN A 148 4.56 2.35 -23.25
CA ASN A 148 4.39 3.25 -24.39
C ASN A 148 3.05 4.04 -24.35
N TYR A 149 2.56 4.39 -23.16
CA TYR A 149 1.27 5.06 -22.96
C TYR A 149 1.16 6.41 -23.70
N GLY A 150 0.16 6.58 -24.58
CA GLY A 150 0.11 7.73 -25.50
C GLY A 150 0.05 9.11 -24.83
N TYR A 151 -0.47 9.19 -23.59
CA TYR A 151 -0.68 10.45 -22.88
C TYR A 151 0.34 10.74 -21.78
N GLY A 152 1.38 9.91 -21.63
CA GLY A 152 2.33 10.05 -20.53
C GLY A 152 3.70 9.45 -20.79
N ARG A 153 4.74 10.28 -20.62
CA ARG A 153 6.16 9.90 -20.62
C ARG A 153 6.84 10.57 -19.42
N PRO A 154 6.57 10.11 -18.19
CA PRO A 154 7.11 10.76 -17.00
C PRO A 154 8.63 10.62 -16.99
N GLY A 155 9.33 11.68 -16.58
CA GLY A 155 10.78 11.66 -16.39
C GLY A 155 11.17 11.31 -14.96
N LEU A 156 12.44 10.98 -14.76
CA LEU A 156 13.07 10.91 -13.45
C LEU A 156 13.91 12.16 -13.21
N GLU A 157 13.72 12.77 -12.05
CA GLU A 157 14.47 13.94 -11.61
C GLU A 157 15.20 13.65 -10.30
N ARG A 158 16.47 14.05 -10.21
CA ARG A 158 17.23 13.98 -8.97
C ARG A 158 17.10 15.30 -8.21
N LEU A 159 16.42 15.25 -7.08
CA LEU A 159 16.14 16.40 -6.20
C LEU A 159 16.97 16.29 -4.90
N PRO A 160 17.11 17.37 -4.10
CA PRO A 160 17.90 17.32 -2.86
C PRO A 160 17.45 16.26 -1.84
N TRP A 161 16.16 15.91 -1.82
CA TRP A 161 15.59 14.94 -0.88
C TRP A 161 15.44 13.52 -1.42
N GLY A 162 15.60 13.32 -2.73
CA GLY A 162 15.38 12.02 -3.35
C GLY A 162 15.38 12.05 -4.87
N GLU A 163 15.19 10.88 -5.46
CA GLU A 163 14.87 10.73 -6.86
C GLU A 163 13.35 10.64 -7.03
N GLN A 164 12.80 11.47 -7.91
CA GLN A 164 11.37 11.68 -8.05
C GLN A 164 10.91 11.46 -9.50
N MET A 165 9.76 10.81 -9.64
CA MET A 165 8.98 10.75 -10.87
C MET A 165 7.61 11.38 -10.61
N GLU A 166 7.22 12.36 -11.42
CA GLU A 166 5.87 12.94 -11.38
C GLU A 166 5.02 12.40 -12.54
N VAL A 167 3.81 11.95 -12.24
CA VAL A 167 2.80 11.59 -13.25
C VAL A 167 1.59 12.51 -13.12
N HIS A 168 0.98 12.80 -14.27
CA HIS A 168 -0.24 13.58 -14.37
C HIS A 168 -1.39 12.66 -14.76
N ASP A 169 -2.45 12.66 -13.96
CA ASP A 169 -3.67 11.96 -14.35
C ASP A 169 -4.49 12.77 -15.36
N PRO A 170 -5.50 12.16 -16.01
CA PRO A 170 -6.34 12.84 -17.00
C PRO A 170 -7.25 13.94 -16.43
N PHE A 171 -7.30 14.10 -15.10
CA PHE A 171 -8.18 15.02 -14.38
C PHE A 171 -7.41 16.17 -13.73
N GLY A 172 -6.12 16.29 -14.05
CA GLY A 172 -5.22 17.34 -13.57
C GLY A 172 -4.52 17.04 -12.24
N ASN A 173 -4.81 15.90 -11.60
CA ASN A 173 -4.12 15.50 -10.39
C ASN A 173 -2.67 15.08 -10.71
N ARG A 174 -1.79 15.26 -9.73
CA ARG A 174 -0.37 14.91 -9.81
C ARG A 174 -0.02 13.88 -8.76
N ILE A 175 0.78 12.88 -9.12
CA ILE A 175 1.33 11.94 -8.15
C ILE A 175 2.85 11.98 -8.27
N ARG A 176 3.51 12.36 -7.17
CA ARG A 176 4.96 12.42 -7.04
C ARG A 176 5.45 11.17 -6.35
N PHE A 177 6.00 10.24 -7.11
CA PHE A 177 6.66 9.05 -6.60
C PHE A 177 8.10 9.40 -6.27
N CYS A 178 8.48 9.34 -5.00
CA CYS A 178 9.80 9.77 -4.53
C CYS A 178 10.48 8.68 -3.71
N GLN A 179 11.70 8.36 -4.08
CA GLN A 179 12.60 7.54 -3.28
C GLN A 179 13.66 8.44 -2.65
N ALA A 180 13.79 8.41 -1.31
CA ALA A 180 14.84 9.16 -0.63
C ALA A 180 16.23 8.65 -1.03
N HIS A 181 17.23 9.53 -0.97
CA HIS A 181 18.62 9.09 -1.08
C HIS A 181 18.97 8.18 0.11
N GLY A 182 19.78 7.15 -0.15
CA GLY A 182 20.31 6.26 0.89
C GLY A 182 21.43 6.88 1.69
#